data_AF-A0A5K7X1Y0-F1
#
_entry.id   AF-A0A5K7X1Y0-F1
#
_cell.length_a   1.000
_cell.length_b   1.000
_cell.length_c   1.000
_cell.angle_alpha   90.00
_cell.angle_beta   90.00
_cell.angle_gamma   90.00
#
_symmetry.space_group_name_H-M   'P 1'
#
loop_
_entity.id
_entity.type
_entity.pdbx_description
1 polymer ?
#
loop_
_entity_poly.entity_id
_entity_poly.type
_entity_poly.pdbx_seq_one_letter_code
_entity_poly.pdbx_strand_id
1 'polypeptide(L)'
;MSNGFESLVDSLQSDYRLISKFLSNPQEILNTYKLSEEERDIFLNRDLDALTSLTGSRMVAEGALSGAHSSTCSCIVPLDSGNEGTKF
;
A
#
# COMPACT_ATOMS: atom_id res chain seq x y z
N MET A 1 -17.02 -6.02 -4.65
CA MET A 1 -16.29 -4.73 -4.55
C MET A 1 -17.26 -3.58 -4.61
N SER A 2 -17.14 -2.62 -3.69
CA SER A 2 -17.89 -1.36 -3.72
C SER A 2 -17.26 -0.36 -4.70
N ASN A 3 -18.04 0.56 -5.28
CA ASN A 3 -17.49 1.63 -6.13
C ASN A 3 -16.44 2.50 -5.40
N GLY A 4 -16.60 2.68 -4.08
CA GLY A 4 -15.64 3.41 -3.25
C GLY A 4 -14.30 2.68 -3.11
N PHE A 5 -14.31 1.35 -3.14
CA PHE A 5 -13.09 0.53 -3.07
C PHE A 5 -12.27 0.68 -4.34
N GLU A 6 -12.91 0.58 -5.51
CA GLU A 6 -12.23 0.74 -6.79
C GLU A 6 -11.60 2.13 -6.92
N SER A 7 -12.35 3.17 -6.52
CA SER A 7 -11.85 4.55 -6.49
C SER A 7 -10.67 4.73 -5.55
N LEU A 8 -10.67 4.07 -4.38
CA LEU A 8 -9.55 4.10 -3.44
C LEU A 8 -8.30 3.45 -4.05
N VAL A 9 -8.43 2.26 -4.63
CA VAL A 9 -7.29 1.56 -5.23
C VAL A 9 -6.71 2.35 -6.40
N ASP A 10 -7.55 2.91 -7.27
CA ASP A 10 -7.11 3.79 -8.37
C ASP A 10 -6.39 5.03 -7.84
N SER A 11 -6.96 5.67 -6.80
CA SER A 11 -6.34 6.84 -6.15
C SER A 11 -4.99 6.50 -5.50
N LEU A 12 -4.88 5.34 -4.85
CA LEU A 12 -3.63 4.87 -4.25
C LEU A 12 -2.58 4.56 -5.31
N GLN A 13 -2.95 4.05 -6.48
CA GLN A 13 -2.01 3.77 -7.56
C GLN A 13 -1.60 5.02 -8.34
N SER A 14 -2.48 6.02 -8.44
CA SER A 14 -2.26 7.23 -9.23
C SER A 14 -1.62 8.38 -8.42
N ASP A 15 -1.95 8.51 -7.13
CA ASP A 15 -1.51 9.64 -6.29
C ASP A 15 -0.60 9.19 -5.12
N TYR A 16 0.70 9.34 -5.32
CA TYR A 16 1.71 9.01 -4.31
C TYR A 16 1.57 9.82 -3.00
N ARG A 17 0.95 11.02 -3.04
CA ARG A 17 0.71 11.81 -1.83
C ARG A 17 -0.38 11.18 -0.98
N LEU A 18 -1.37 10.57 -1.63
CA LEU A 18 -2.45 9.87 -0.99
C LEU A 18 -1.93 8.59 -0.32
N ILE A 19 -0.99 7.88 -0.96
CA ILE A 19 -0.24 6.79 -0.33
C ILE A 19 0.43 7.28 0.98
N SER A 20 1.20 8.38 0.93
CA SER A 20 1.91 8.87 2.13
C SER A 20 0.95 9.23 3.28
N LYS A 21 -0.19 9.84 2.96
CA LYS A 21 -1.26 10.10 3.94
C LYS A 21 -1.91 8.82 4.45
N PHE A 22 -2.15 7.85 3.56
CA PHE A 22 -2.70 6.55 3.92
C PHE A 22 -1.75 5.78 4.87
N LEU A 23 -0.43 5.87 4.68
CA LEU A 23 0.54 5.27 5.60
C LEU A 23 0.59 5.97 6.95
N SER A 24 0.41 7.29 6.96
CA SER A 24 0.42 8.08 8.20
C SER A 24 -0.89 7.92 8.98
N ASN A 25 -2.02 7.85 8.28
CA ASN A 25 -3.35 7.81 8.88
C ASN A 25 -4.35 7.08 7.95
N PRO A 26 -4.31 5.73 7.91
CA PRO A 26 -5.14 4.95 7.00
C PRO A 26 -6.62 5.12 7.32
N GLN A 27 -6.99 5.24 8.60
CA GLN A 27 -8.39 5.40 9.00
C GLN A 27 -9.04 6.68 8.46
N GLU A 28 -8.29 7.78 8.40
CA GLU A 28 -8.78 9.05 7.87
C GLU A 28 -9.06 8.93 6.38
N ILE A 29 -8.11 8.36 5.62
CA ILE A 29 -8.30 8.11 4.18
C ILE A 29 -9.46 7.15 3.96
N LEU A 30 -9.53 6.02 4.67
CA LEU A 30 -10.62 5.06 4.53
C LEU A 30 -11.99 5.68 4.84
N ASN A 31 -12.08 6.67 5.73
CA ASN A 31 -13.32 7.41 6.01
C ASN A 31 -13.74 8.36 4.88
N THR A 32 -12.80 8.82 4.04
CA THR A 32 -13.12 9.68 2.88
C THR A 32 -13.74 8.90 1.73
N TYR A 33 -13.56 7.57 1.69
CA TYR A 33 -14.16 6.69 0.70
C TYR A 33 -15.37 5.96 1.28
N LYS A 34 -16.39 5.73 0.44
CA LYS A 34 -17.57 4.92 0.82
C LYS A 34 -17.21 3.43 0.75
N LEU A 35 -16.57 2.93 1.80
CA LEU A 35 -16.20 1.54 1.98
C LEU A 35 -17.14 0.86 2.97
N SER A 36 -17.37 -0.44 2.79
CA SER A 36 -18.02 -1.27 3.79
C SER A 36 -17.09 -1.53 4.98
N GLU A 37 -17.65 -1.87 6.14
CA GLU A 37 -16.86 -2.18 7.34
C GLU A 37 -15.86 -3.32 7.10
N GLU A 38 -16.29 -4.36 6.38
CA GLU A 38 -15.44 -5.50 5.99
C GLU A 38 -14.27 -5.06 5.10
N GLU A 39 -14.53 -4.20 4.09
CA GLU A 39 -13.50 -3.68 3.19
C GLU A 39 -12.46 -2.82 3.92
N ARG A 40 -12.92 -2.02 4.91
CA ARG A 40 -12.03 -1.23 5.77
C ARG A 40 -11.16 -2.10 6.64
N ASP A 41 -11.75 -3.12 7.27
CA ASP A 41 -11.03 -4.03 8.15
C ASP A 41 -9.92 -4.77 7.39
N ILE A 42 -10.22 -5.24 6.17
CA ILE A 42 -9.25 -5.87 5.28
C ILE A 42 -8.07 -4.91 4.96
N PHE A 43 -8.34 -3.64 4.67
CA PHE A 43 -7.30 -2.63 4.43
C PHE A 43 -6.46 -2.30 5.68
N LEU A 44 -7.09 -2.26 6.86
CA LEU A 44 -6.41 -2.00 8.12
C LEU A 44 -5.52 -3.18 8.53
N ASN A 45 -6.00 -4.40 8.33
CA ASN A 45 -5.26 -5.64 8.59
C ASN A 45 -4.21 -5.96 7.52
N ARG A 46 -4.22 -5.23 6.39
CA ARG A 46 -3.32 -5.44 5.23
C ARG A 46 -3.37 -6.89 4.74
N ASP A 47 -4.53 -7.51 4.80
CA ASP A 47 -4.71 -8.91 4.44
C ASP A 47 -4.77 -9.05 2.92
N LEU A 48 -3.65 -9.45 2.32
CA LEU A 48 -3.53 -9.60 0.87
C LEU A 48 -4.43 -10.71 0.32
N ASP A 49 -4.64 -11.78 1.08
CA ASP A 49 -5.46 -12.92 0.65
C ASP A 49 -6.94 -12.51 0.64
N ALA A 50 -7.39 -11.81 1.68
CA ALA A 50 -8.72 -11.24 1.74
C ALA A 50 -8.94 -10.17 0.65
N LEU A 51 -7.95 -9.29 0.41
CA LEU A 51 -8.01 -8.33 -0.71
C LEU A 51 -8.08 -9.03 -2.05
N THR A 52 -7.29 -10.09 -2.28
CA THR A 52 -7.30 -10.85 -3.53
C THR A 52 -8.64 -11.55 -3.74
N SER A 53 -9.24 -12.08 -2.67
CA SER A 53 -10.58 -12.65 -2.71
C SER A 53 -11.65 -11.61 -3.04
N LEU A 54 -11.50 -10.40 -2.49
CA LEU A 54 -12.44 -9.29 -2.70
C LEU A 54 -12.33 -8.64 -4.08
N THR A 55 -11.11 -8.46 -4.59
CA THR A 55 -10.84 -7.85 -5.90
C THR A 55 -10.92 -8.85 -7.05
N GLY A 56 -10.86 -10.15 -6.75
CA GLY A 56 -10.72 -11.21 -7.76
C GLY A 56 -9.41 -11.16 -8.54
N SER A 57 -8.48 -10.25 -8.18
CA SER A 57 -7.22 -10.05 -8.87
C SER A 57 -6.10 -9.74 -7.89
N ARG A 58 -5.16 -10.67 -7.81
CA ARG A 58 -3.97 -10.54 -6.97
C ARG A 58 -3.15 -9.30 -7.34
N MET A 59 -3.06 -8.96 -8.62
CA MET A 59 -2.31 -7.78 -9.07
C MET A 59 -2.92 -6.47 -8.54
N VAL A 60 -4.25 -6.40 -8.45
CA VAL A 60 -4.96 -5.23 -7.91
C VAL A 60 -4.78 -5.15 -6.38
N ALA A 61 -4.88 -6.29 -5.70
CA ALA A 61 -4.67 -6.39 -4.26
C ALA A 61 -3.22 -6.04 -3.86
N GLU A 62 -2.24 -6.56 -4.61
CA GLU A 62 -0.83 -6.21 -4.46
C GLU A 62 -0.61 -4.74 -4.77
N GLY A 63 -1.19 -4.19 -5.84
CA GLY A 63 -1.08 -2.76 -6.15
C GLY A 63 -1.65 -1.84 -5.07
N ALA A 64 -2.78 -2.21 -4.46
CA ALA A 64 -3.39 -1.46 -3.35
C ALA A 64 -2.50 -1.45 -2.09
N LEU A 65 -1.78 -2.54 -1.83
CA LEU A 65 -0.82 -2.65 -0.73
C LEU A 65 0.60 -2.19 -1.09
N SER A 66 0.95 -2.13 -2.38
CA SER A 66 2.31 -1.85 -2.87
C SER A 66 2.76 -0.42 -2.56
N GLY A 67 1.80 0.51 -2.41
CA GLY A 67 2.07 1.84 -1.85
C GLY A 67 2.54 1.80 -0.38
N ALA A 68 2.09 0.81 0.39
CA ALA A 68 2.64 0.46 1.70
C ALA A 68 3.85 -0.44 1.52
N HIS A 69 4.89 0.18 0.99
CA HIS A 69 6.22 -0.38 0.86
C HIS A 69 6.54 -1.17 2.16
N SER A 70 6.82 -2.46 1.96
CA SER A 70 7.12 -3.54 2.91
C SER A 70 7.54 -3.13 4.33
N SER A 71 7.24 -3.94 5.35
CA SER A 71 7.91 -3.87 6.66
C SER A 71 9.44 -3.98 6.58
N THR A 72 9.99 -4.23 5.39
CA THR A 72 11.40 -4.06 5.01
C THR A 72 11.71 -2.80 4.19
N CYS A 73 10.96 -1.71 4.36
CA CYS A 73 11.46 -0.38 4.04
C CYS A 73 12.59 -0.02 5.00
N SER A 74 13.75 -0.61 4.73
CA SER A 74 14.98 0.11 4.97
C SER A 74 14.86 1.34 4.08
N CYS A 75 14.64 2.50 4.68
CA CYS A 75 15.19 3.72 4.13
C CYS A 75 16.68 3.42 3.97
N ILE A 76 17.09 2.94 2.80
CA ILE A 76 18.48 2.94 2.41
C ILE A 76 18.75 4.44 2.27
N VAL A 77 19.14 5.07 3.39
CA VAL A 77 19.97 6.26 3.32
C VAL A 77 21.06 5.92 2.31
N PRO A 78 21.30 6.75 1.28
CA PRO A 78 22.41 6.51 0.39
C PRO A 78 23.66 6.60 1.25
N LEU A 79 24.19 5.46 1.68
CA LEU A 79 25.57 5.37 2.08
C LEU A 79 26.33 5.53 0.77
N ASP A 80 26.88 6.73 0.62
CA ASP A 80 28.02 7.03 -0.22
C ASP A 80 29.02 5.87 -0.10
N SER A 81 28.98 4.93 -1.05
CA SER A 81 29.95 3.83 -1.13
C SER A 81 31.25 4.40 -1.70
N GLY A 82 31.95 5.15 -0.84
CA GLY A 82 33.40 5.25 -0.90
C GLY A 82 34.01 3.89 -0.61
N ASN A 83 34.44 3.21 -1.68
CA ASN A 83 35.72 2.51 -1.80
C ASN A 83 36.29 1.84 -0.54
N GLU A 84 36.33 0.50 -0.50
CA GLU A 84 37.49 -0.41 -0.30
C GLU A 84 37.01 -1.81 -0.73
N GLY A 85 37.56 -2.57 -1.69
CA GLY A 85 38.96 -2.85 -1.95
C GLY A 85 39.22 -4.34 -1.70
N THR A 86 38.65 -5.25 -2.52
CA THR A 86 38.94 -6.70 -2.42
C THR A 86 39.60 -7.17 -3.72
N LYS A 87 40.92 -7.40 -3.64
CA LYS A 87 41.71 -8.12 -4.66
C LYS A 87 42.29 -9.37 -4.00
N PHE A 88 41.96 -10.52 -4.60
CA PHE A 88 42.54 -11.86 -4.51
C PHE A 88 42.93 -12.44 -3.14
#